data_AF-A0AAN8P0E8-F1
#
_entry.id   AF-A0AAN8P0E8-F1
#
_cell.length_a   1.000
_cell.length_b   1.000
_cell.length_c   1.000
_cell.angle_alpha   90.00
_cell.angle_beta   90.00
_cell.angle_gamma   90.00
#
_symmetry.space_group_name_H-M   'P 1'
#
loop_
_entity.id
_entity.type
_entity.pdbx_description
1 polymer ?
#
loop_
_entity_poly.entity_id
_entity_poly.type
_entity_poly.pdbx_seq_one_letter_code
_entity_poly.pdbx_strand_id
1 'polypeptide(L)'
;MGHSDRIPIIHAPLLTDRVTDLQALWESGFTWRAFPILLRAILLNKRDIAEYLCQQLGISFNGIAALSAESTPTATWELLEYAAFYKIIEGVVTEFLAFYWNAEVRQFSETYPLNIHSTVKAILAFLIPIETRIAKYIVRVLQWKYSLPADKAAHLAIDTLENYGRHLQKYLKFMGLEDAVLGSEDLVLELLLQCGPNPNEINYWQTALWTNILRYGQFETGVPRIPGLFSDITKVLPTIKVFLKSGAAVDRKLWLDARKICEPLIARLSEEEQIKKREMYNLIKGAETPLEIAFLLRSSAIFCFLVAELDDLSREKFCRWISSKCPNIPPEFIQALKTQDVELLATRWNTRIQNLPPLINAIGVLNSRGPDAFKEVVLQQKDHSQLADITLQIADIAVDAPPDALVSPTYNKSLEFLLEKGATLEAIKDSNWKRRRNEYLMCLMISINSNNLELLDILLRFGIQNRAGFAATHVASWLREVYLTLLIIATRGSLSIFKLITDGLDPALDPAQKNTYLYHAVEAGNLSIATYILRRGSCRDELVRALRAAVDMGRIDMISLILGHYPDYHQIALEEVEGEQFGQPLSKVSNARGLDFLRNWKPGHLNNEVSV
;
A
#
# COMPACT_ATOMS: atom_id res chain seq x y z
N MET A 1 38.63 22.13 -13.17
CA MET A 1 38.36 20.68 -13.28
C MET A 1 37.02 20.42 -12.62
N GLY A 2 36.04 19.95 -13.39
CA GLY A 2 34.62 19.91 -13.03
C GLY A 2 34.26 18.79 -12.06
N HIS A 3 33.29 19.06 -11.20
CA HIS A 3 32.79 18.15 -10.17
C HIS A 3 31.93 16.97 -10.69
N SER A 4 31.88 16.70 -12.00
CA SER A 4 30.96 15.70 -12.58
C SER A 4 31.48 14.28 -12.70
N ASP A 5 32.79 14.04 -12.59
CA ASP A 5 33.37 12.72 -12.96
C ASP A 5 33.90 11.93 -11.74
N ARG A 6 33.33 12.15 -10.55
CA ARG A 6 33.55 11.23 -9.44
C ARG A 6 32.69 9.99 -9.66
N ILE A 7 33.25 9.03 -10.41
CA ILE A 7 32.76 7.66 -10.48
C ILE A 7 32.48 7.20 -9.04
N PRO A 8 31.26 6.72 -8.73
CA PRO A 8 30.94 6.28 -7.39
C PRO A 8 31.72 4.98 -7.11
N ILE A 9 32.88 5.10 -6.45
CA ILE A 9 33.52 4.01 -5.70
C ILE A 9 32.63 3.72 -4.47
N ILE A 10 31.40 3.32 -4.73
CA ILE A 10 30.32 3.12 -3.75
C ILE A 10 29.96 1.63 -3.61
N HIS A 11 30.60 0.76 -4.40
CA HIS A 11 30.40 -0.70 -4.35
C HIS A 11 31.68 -1.50 -4.18
N ALA A 12 32.77 -0.90 -3.67
CA ALA A 12 33.98 -1.67 -3.46
C ALA A 12 33.75 -2.70 -2.32
N PRO A 13 33.92 -4.02 -2.55
CA PRO A 13 34.21 -4.96 -1.47
C PRO A 13 35.40 -4.44 -0.63
N LEU A 14 35.79 -5.10 0.46
CA LEU A 14 37.16 -4.88 0.95
C LEU A 14 38.05 -4.93 -0.31
N LEU A 15 38.75 -3.83 -0.63
CA LEU A 15 39.40 -3.67 -1.94
C LEU A 15 40.32 -4.86 -2.24
N THR A 16 40.65 -5.61 -1.20
CA THR A 16 41.46 -6.82 -1.13
C THR A 16 41.27 -7.52 0.22
N ASP A 17 41.43 -8.84 0.24
CA ASP A 17 41.59 -9.66 1.46
C ASP A 17 43.06 -9.76 1.92
N ARG A 18 43.99 -9.12 1.21
CA ARG A 18 45.44 -9.21 1.45
C ARG A 18 45.97 -7.91 2.04
N VAL A 19 46.70 -8.00 3.15
CA VAL A 19 47.35 -6.85 3.79
C VAL A 19 48.29 -6.10 2.83
N THR A 20 48.96 -6.82 1.92
CA THR A 20 49.89 -6.24 0.94
C THR A 20 49.22 -5.22 0.01
N ASP A 21 48.00 -5.50 -0.41
CA ASP A 21 47.29 -4.66 -1.37
C ASP A 21 46.72 -3.42 -0.64
N LEU A 22 46.29 -3.59 0.61
CA LEU A 22 45.93 -2.47 1.49
C LEU A 22 47.12 -1.56 1.79
N GLN A 23 48.30 -2.15 2.00
CA GLN A 23 49.53 -1.39 2.20
C GLN A 23 49.87 -0.57 0.95
N ALA A 24 49.80 -1.16 -0.25
CA ALA A 24 50.03 -0.43 -1.49
C ALA A 24 49.04 0.73 -1.69
N LEU A 25 47.76 0.53 -1.33
CA LEU A 25 46.74 1.59 -1.36
C LEU A 25 47.03 2.71 -0.36
N TRP A 26 47.45 2.35 0.85
CA TRP A 26 47.82 3.30 1.90
C TRP A 26 49.02 4.15 1.50
N GLU A 27 50.08 3.50 0.99
CA GLU A 27 51.29 4.15 0.47
C GLU A 27 50.98 5.06 -0.75
N SER A 28 49.93 4.74 -1.51
CA SER A 28 49.41 5.57 -2.60
C SER A 28 48.54 6.75 -2.13
N GLY A 29 48.44 6.99 -0.81
CA GLY A 29 47.69 8.09 -0.21
C GLY A 29 46.18 7.85 -0.07
N PHE A 30 45.70 6.60 -0.22
CA PHE A 30 44.29 6.27 -0.09
C PHE A 30 43.87 6.14 1.38
N THR A 31 43.87 7.26 2.12
CA THR A 31 43.59 7.28 3.58
C THR A 31 42.17 7.78 3.91
N TRP A 32 41.45 8.35 2.95
CA TRP A 32 40.20 9.09 3.17
C TRP A 32 38.97 8.24 3.58
N ARG A 33 39.17 6.94 3.86
CA ARG A 33 38.18 6.00 4.42
C ARG A 33 38.81 4.97 5.36
N ALA A 34 39.90 5.33 6.03
CA ALA A 34 40.66 4.40 6.84
C ALA A 34 39.80 3.77 7.95
N PHE A 35 38.94 4.57 8.58
CA PHE A 35 38.10 4.11 9.69
C PHE A 35 36.96 3.17 9.26
N PRO A 36 36.15 3.46 8.21
CA PRO A 36 35.16 2.51 7.70
C PRO A 36 35.77 1.18 7.24
N ILE A 37 36.95 1.22 6.60
CA ILE A 37 37.66 0.01 6.16
C ILE A 37 38.11 -0.80 7.37
N LEU A 38 38.71 -0.14 8.38
CA LEU A 38 39.10 -0.78 9.64
C LEU A 38 37.89 -1.40 10.35
N LEU A 39 36.79 -0.67 10.48
CA LEU A 39 35.58 -1.19 11.12
C LEU A 39 35.03 -2.42 10.38
N ARG A 40 35.01 -2.37 9.04
CA ARG A 40 34.59 -3.51 8.22
C ARG A 40 35.51 -4.71 8.42
N ALA A 41 36.82 -4.52 8.47
CA ALA A 41 37.78 -5.59 8.74
C ALA A 41 37.55 -6.22 10.12
N ILE A 42 37.29 -5.40 11.14
CA ILE A 42 36.95 -5.86 12.50
C ILE A 42 35.68 -6.72 12.48
N LEU A 43 34.61 -6.25 11.82
CA LEU A 43 33.33 -6.95 11.75
C LEU A 43 33.40 -8.25 10.94
N LEU A 44 34.22 -8.29 9.88
CA LEU A 44 34.47 -9.49 9.08
C LEU A 44 35.55 -10.42 9.68
N ASN A 45 35.98 -10.14 10.91
CA ASN A 45 37.01 -10.89 11.65
C ASN A 45 38.34 -11.04 10.88
N LYS A 46 38.72 -10.03 10.08
CA LYS A 46 39.97 -9.98 9.30
C LYS A 46 41.08 -9.39 10.16
N ARG A 47 41.58 -10.19 11.11
CA ARG A 47 42.55 -9.76 12.14
C ARG A 47 43.77 -9.03 11.57
N ASP A 48 44.46 -9.62 10.60
CA ASP A 48 45.71 -9.07 10.06
C ASP A 48 45.52 -7.68 9.42
N ILE A 49 44.37 -7.49 8.76
CA ILE A 49 43.99 -6.21 8.16
C ILE A 49 43.69 -5.17 9.26
N ALA A 50 42.92 -5.57 10.28
CA ALA A 50 42.57 -4.68 11.37
C ALA A 50 43.82 -4.26 12.18
N GLU A 51 44.75 -5.18 12.42
CA GLU A 51 46.02 -4.90 13.08
C GLU A 51 46.86 -3.88 12.31
N TYR A 52 47.04 -4.11 11.00
CA TYR A 52 47.76 -3.19 10.13
C TYR A 52 47.14 -1.79 10.14
N LEU A 53 45.82 -1.68 9.95
CA LEU A 53 45.14 -0.39 9.92
C LEU A 53 45.16 0.32 11.29
N CYS A 54 45.05 -0.42 12.39
CA CYS A 54 45.22 0.14 13.73
C CYS A 54 46.63 0.70 13.93
N GLN A 55 47.67 -0.01 13.47
CA GLN A 55 49.04 0.49 13.52
C GLN A 55 49.20 1.79 12.73
N GLN A 56 48.66 1.85 11.50
CA GLN A 56 48.74 3.05 10.65
C GLN A 56 47.97 4.24 11.24
N LEU A 57 46.87 3.98 11.97
CA LEU A 57 46.04 5.01 12.61
C LEU A 57 46.48 5.38 14.03
N GLY A 58 47.55 4.77 14.56
CA GLY A 58 47.99 4.96 15.94
C GLY A 58 46.91 4.56 16.95
N ILE A 59 46.30 3.40 16.74
CA ILE A 59 45.27 2.80 17.59
C ILE A 59 45.85 1.50 18.17
N SER A 60 45.74 1.32 19.49
CA SER A 60 46.20 0.09 20.14
C SER A 60 45.35 -1.11 19.71
N PHE A 61 46.01 -2.18 19.25
CA PHE A 61 45.37 -3.43 18.79
C PHE A 61 45.65 -4.65 19.70
N ASN A 62 46.45 -4.48 20.75
CA ASN A 62 46.89 -5.58 21.63
C ASN A 62 46.46 -5.37 23.09
N GLY A 63 45.39 -4.63 23.30
CA GLY A 63 44.77 -4.59 24.60
C GLY A 63 44.10 -5.92 24.83
N ILE A 64 44.60 -6.72 25.77
CA ILE A 64 43.76 -7.73 26.42
C ILE A 64 42.67 -6.91 27.11
N ALA A 65 41.59 -6.61 26.38
CA ALA A 65 40.39 -6.09 26.99
C ALA A 65 40.04 -7.12 28.05
N ALA A 66 39.89 -6.68 29.29
CA ALA A 66 39.53 -7.50 30.44
C ALA A 66 38.09 -8.03 30.32
N LEU A 67 37.75 -8.64 29.19
CA LEU A 67 36.78 -9.71 29.12
C LEU A 67 37.39 -10.84 29.95
N SER A 68 36.68 -11.18 31.04
CA SER A 68 37.00 -12.22 32.02
C SER A 68 37.97 -13.28 31.50
N ALA A 69 39.00 -13.59 32.29
CA ALA A 69 40.10 -14.53 32.00
C ALA A 69 39.71 -15.97 31.57
N GLU A 70 38.44 -16.23 31.27
CA GLU A 70 37.83 -17.53 31.07
C GLU A 70 37.60 -17.91 29.59
N SER A 71 37.77 -17.01 28.62
CA SER A 71 37.61 -17.38 27.20
C SER A 71 38.59 -16.70 26.26
N THR A 72 39.19 -17.49 25.36
CA THR A 72 39.99 -16.97 24.23
C THR A 72 39.12 -16.09 23.33
N PRO A 73 39.56 -14.87 22.98
CA PRO A 73 38.79 -13.99 22.08
C PRO A 73 38.56 -14.68 20.75
N THR A 74 37.30 -14.79 20.35
CA THR A 74 36.87 -15.44 19.11
C THR A 74 36.69 -14.44 17.98
N ALA A 75 36.58 -13.16 18.32
CA ALA A 75 36.35 -12.08 17.37
C ALA A 75 37.34 -10.93 17.49
N THR A 76 37.63 -10.28 16.37
CA THR A 76 38.64 -9.22 16.25
C THR A 76 38.34 -8.01 17.13
N TRP A 77 37.06 -7.66 17.34
CA TRP A 77 36.71 -6.55 18.24
C TRP A 77 36.99 -6.83 19.72
N GLU A 78 37.08 -8.10 20.13
CA GLU A 78 37.41 -8.48 21.51
C GLU A 78 38.89 -8.23 21.84
N LEU A 79 39.74 -8.06 20.81
CA LEU A 79 41.15 -7.70 20.93
C LEU A 79 41.38 -6.19 21.11
N LEU A 80 40.32 -5.39 20.97
CA LEU A 80 40.41 -3.93 21.08
C LEU A 80 40.04 -3.50 22.50
N GLU A 81 40.83 -2.57 23.05
CA GLU A 81 40.42 -1.82 24.23
C GLU A 81 39.16 -1.00 23.92
N TYR A 82 38.30 -0.78 24.92
CA TYR A 82 37.08 0.00 24.74
C TYR A 82 37.36 1.42 24.20
N ALA A 83 38.49 2.02 24.60
CA ALA A 83 38.95 3.32 24.10
C ALA A 83 39.35 3.27 22.61
N ALA A 84 40.07 2.23 22.20
CA ALA A 84 40.47 2.01 20.83
C ALA A 84 39.25 1.79 19.95
N PHE A 85 38.33 0.91 20.36
CA PHE A 85 37.09 0.67 19.65
C PHE A 85 36.25 1.94 19.52
N TYR A 86 36.07 2.70 20.60
CA TYR A 86 35.35 3.96 20.58
C TYR A 86 35.97 4.96 19.57
N LYS A 87 37.30 5.12 19.59
CA LYS A 87 38.03 5.99 18.66
C LYS A 87 37.82 5.55 17.20
N ILE A 88 37.78 4.24 16.95
CA ILE A 88 37.49 3.71 15.60
C ILE A 88 36.12 4.20 15.13
N ILE A 89 35.09 4.04 15.96
CA ILE A 89 33.75 4.44 15.53
C ILE A 89 33.60 5.96 15.46
N GLU A 90 34.26 6.71 16.34
CA GLU A 90 34.35 8.16 16.23
C GLU A 90 34.96 8.61 14.91
N GLY A 91 36.03 7.94 14.47
CA GLY A 91 36.61 8.16 13.14
C GLY A 91 35.65 7.81 12.00
N VAL A 92 34.95 6.66 12.07
CA VAL A 92 33.93 6.27 11.08
C VAL A 92 32.86 7.34 10.96
N VAL A 93 32.33 7.79 12.10
CA VAL A 93 31.30 8.80 12.15
C VAL A 93 31.82 10.12 11.58
N THR A 94 33.04 10.52 11.91
CA THR A 94 33.63 11.78 11.43
C THR A 94 33.81 11.77 9.92
N GLU A 95 34.41 10.70 9.36
CA GLU A 95 34.59 10.53 7.92
C GLU A 95 33.26 10.41 7.18
N PHE A 96 32.27 9.75 7.77
CA PHE A 96 30.95 9.57 7.18
C PHE A 96 30.10 10.84 7.24
N LEU A 97 30.07 11.51 8.38
CA LEU A 97 29.35 12.77 8.59
C LEU A 97 29.90 13.86 7.67
N ALA A 98 31.19 13.88 7.36
CA ALA A 98 31.74 14.80 6.37
C ALA A 98 31.14 14.64 4.96
N PHE A 99 30.59 13.46 4.63
CA PHE A 99 30.06 13.14 3.29
C PHE A 99 28.54 13.20 3.20
N TYR A 100 27.84 12.81 4.27
CA TYR A 100 26.38 12.63 4.26
C TYR A 100 25.59 13.68 5.06
N TRP A 101 26.22 14.79 5.51
CA TRP A 101 25.54 15.90 6.21
C TRP A 101 24.61 16.73 5.30
N ASN A 102 23.70 16.08 4.58
CA ASN A 102 22.48 16.71 4.09
C ASN A 102 21.46 16.84 5.23
N ALA A 103 20.52 17.77 5.05
CA ALA A 103 19.60 18.32 6.05
C ALA A 103 18.87 17.31 6.97
N GLU A 104 18.70 16.05 6.55
CA GLU A 104 18.03 15.01 7.33
C GLU A 104 18.74 14.71 8.66
N VAL A 105 20.08 14.72 8.72
CA VAL A 105 20.82 14.37 9.96
C VAL A 105 20.74 15.47 11.03
N ARG A 106 20.60 16.76 10.63
CA ARG A 106 20.43 17.88 11.58
C ARG A 106 19.16 17.77 12.41
N GLN A 107 18.11 17.17 11.84
CA GLN A 107 16.83 17.03 12.53
C GLN A 107 16.90 16.06 13.74
N PHE A 108 17.93 15.20 13.80
CA PHE A 108 18.08 14.19 14.86
C PHE A 108 18.91 14.64 16.07
N SER A 109 19.69 15.73 15.98
CA SER A 109 20.47 16.21 17.14
C SER A 109 19.62 16.93 18.18
N GLU A 110 18.45 17.46 17.80
CA GLU A 110 17.67 18.37 18.64
C GLU A 110 16.69 17.64 19.60
N THR A 111 16.45 16.34 19.45
CA THR A 111 15.31 15.65 20.09
C THR A 111 15.61 14.91 21.40
N TYR A 112 16.85 14.82 21.87
CA TYR A 112 17.18 14.06 23.08
C TYR A 112 17.84 14.93 24.17
N PRO A 113 17.38 14.82 25.43
CA PRO A 113 17.86 15.64 26.55
C PRO A 113 19.24 15.23 27.10
N LEU A 114 19.74 14.04 26.73
CA LEU A 114 21.09 13.63 27.04
C LEU A 114 22.01 14.12 25.92
N ASN A 115 23.01 14.94 26.27
CA ASN A 115 24.12 15.41 25.42
C ASN A 115 25.06 14.25 25.01
N ILE A 116 24.49 13.11 24.64
CA ILE A 116 25.22 11.96 24.13
C ILE A 116 25.67 12.33 22.73
N HIS A 117 26.98 12.34 22.56
CA HIS A 117 27.66 12.66 21.31
C HIS A 117 26.98 11.91 20.15
N SER A 118 26.66 12.62 19.06
CA SER A 118 26.05 12.05 17.85
C SER A 118 26.77 10.78 17.37
N THR A 119 28.08 10.74 17.59
CA THR A 119 28.93 9.55 17.44
C THR A 119 28.38 8.31 18.09
N VAL A 120 27.95 8.37 19.36
CA VAL A 120 27.46 7.22 20.11
C VAL A 120 26.12 6.71 19.61
N LYS A 121 25.24 7.63 19.20
CA LYS A 121 24.01 7.24 18.53
C LYS A 121 24.30 6.49 17.24
N ALA A 122 25.27 6.97 16.48
CA ALA A 122 25.77 6.29 15.30
C ALA A 122 26.41 4.91 15.64
N ILE A 123 27.27 4.80 16.67
CA ILE A 123 27.88 3.52 17.10
C ILE A 123 26.80 2.45 17.27
N LEU A 124 25.77 2.77 18.05
CA LEU A 124 24.69 1.87 18.42
C LEU A 124 23.82 1.51 17.22
N ALA A 125 23.50 2.49 16.40
CA ALA A 125 22.71 2.30 15.19
C ALA A 125 23.41 1.41 14.14
N PHE A 126 24.72 1.57 13.98
CA PHE A 126 25.45 0.97 12.87
C PHE A 126 25.90 -0.47 13.14
N LEU A 127 26.31 -0.77 14.37
CA LEU A 127 27.04 -2.00 14.66
C LEU A 127 26.16 -3.12 15.15
N ILE A 128 25.17 -2.77 15.97
CA ILE A 128 24.31 -3.74 16.63
C ILE A 128 23.63 -4.69 15.61
N PRO A 129 23.15 -4.22 14.44
CA PRO A 129 22.46 -5.10 13.50
C PRO A 129 23.38 -5.96 12.64
N ILE A 130 24.69 -5.68 12.59
CA ILE A 130 25.64 -6.43 11.76
C ILE A 130 26.04 -7.73 12.45
N GLU A 131 26.32 -7.67 13.75
CA GLU A 131 26.75 -8.82 14.54
C GLU A 131 26.13 -8.76 15.93
N THR A 132 25.16 -9.65 16.20
CA THR A 132 24.43 -9.66 17.48
C THR A 132 25.34 -9.75 18.71
N ARG A 133 26.47 -10.46 18.62
CA ARG A 133 27.43 -10.61 19.73
C ARG A 133 28.05 -9.27 20.16
N ILE A 134 28.11 -8.29 19.26
CA ILE A 134 28.68 -6.97 19.55
C ILE A 134 27.79 -6.17 20.52
N ALA A 135 26.50 -6.49 20.64
CA ALA A 135 25.57 -5.73 21.46
C ALA A 135 26.04 -5.61 22.93
N LYS A 136 26.46 -6.73 23.54
CA LYS A 136 27.00 -6.74 24.91
C LYS A 136 28.32 -5.97 25.01
N TYR A 137 29.16 -6.05 23.99
CA TYR A 137 30.41 -5.29 23.94
C TYR A 137 30.13 -3.77 23.89
N ILE A 138 29.14 -3.34 23.11
CA ILE A 138 28.78 -1.92 23.04
C ILE A 138 28.23 -1.41 24.37
N VAL A 139 27.42 -2.20 25.09
CA VAL A 139 27.00 -1.84 26.46
C VAL A 139 28.23 -1.54 27.32
N ARG A 140 29.28 -2.38 27.27
CA ARG A 140 30.52 -2.14 28.03
C ARG A 140 31.28 -0.90 27.57
N VAL A 141 31.33 -0.62 26.26
CA VAL A 141 31.93 0.61 25.71
C VAL A 141 31.19 1.84 26.23
N LEU A 142 29.86 1.80 26.31
CA LEU A 142 29.05 2.87 26.88
C LEU A 142 29.28 3.04 28.39
N GLN A 143 29.35 1.92 29.14
CA GLN A 143 29.68 1.94 30.56
C GLN A 143 31.02 2.60 30.79
N TRP A 144 32.05 2.23 30.02
CA TRP A 144 33.38 2.83 30.09
C TRP A 144 33.37 4.32 29.74
N LYS A 145 32.74 4.70 28.61
CA LYS A 145 32.80 6.08 28.11
C LYS A 145 32.05 7.08 28.97
N TYR A 146 30.90 6.66 29.51
CA TYR A 146 29.97 7.54 30.23
C TYR A 146 29.84 7.23 31.71
N SER A 147 30.63 6.28 32.23
CA SER A 147 30.53 5.80 33.61
C SER A 147 29.11 5.34 33.97
N LEU A 148 28.39 4.75 33.01
CA LEU A 148 27.01 4.32 33.20
C LEU A 148 26.94 2.92 33.83
N PRO A 149 25.93 2.65 34.66
CA PRO A 149 25.50 1.29 34.99
C PRO A 149 25.11 0.50 33.73
N ALA A 150 25.22 -0.83 33.78
CA ALA A 150 24.95 -1.71 32.63
C ALA A 150 23.51 -1.58 32.11
N ASP A 151 22.53 -1.47 33.01
CA ASP A 151 21.12 -1.29 32.69
C ASP A 151 20.88 0.05 31.98
N LYS A 152 21.51 1.15 32.43
CA LYS A 152 21.38 2.47 31.80
C LYS A 152 22.09 2.54 30.45
N ALA A 153 23.24 1.89 30.32
CA ALA A 153 23.93 1.74 29.04
C ALA A 153 23.11 0.92 28.03
N ALA A 154 22.51 -0.19 28.46
CA ALA A 154 21.66 -1.01 27.61
C ALA A 154 20.33 -0.31 27.24
N HIS A 155 19.72 0.43 28.18
CA HIS A 155 18.56 1.28 27.90
C HIS A 155 18.90 2.28 26.78
N LEU A 156 20.02 2.99 26.90
CA LEU A 156 20.47 3.92 25.88
C LEU A 156 20.71 3.24 24.53
N ALA A 157 21.26 2.02 24.54
CA ALA A 157 21.49 1.25 23.34
C ALA A 157 20.18 0.92 22.61
N ILE A 158 19.17 0.45 23.34
CA ILE A 158 17.87 0.07 22.79
C ILE A 158 17.12 1.29 22.22
N ASP A 159 17.11 2.41 22.95
CA ASP A 159 16.47 3.66 22.50
C ASP A 159 17.06 4.21 21.20
N THR A 160 18.32 3.85 20.91
CA THR A 160 18.98 4.28 19.69
C THR A 160 18.57 3.45 18.47
N LEU A 161 18.16 2.19 18.65
CA LEU A 161 17.75 1.30 17.56
C LEU A 161 16.53 1.85 16.78
N GLU A 162 15.60 2.52 17.46
CA GLU A 162 14.39 3.11 16.88
C GLU A 162 14.68 4.02 15.68
N ASN A 163 15.71 4.87 15.82
CA ASN A 163 15.90 6.00 14.91
C ASN A 163 16.56 5.62 13.58
N TYR A 164 17.16 4.43 13.47
CA TYR A 164 18.11 4.16 12.40
C TYR A 164 17.72 3.06 11.42
N GLY A 165 16.73 2.20 11.70
CA GLY A 165 16.40 1.05 10.83
C GLY A 165 16.26 1.38 9.33
N ARG A 166 15.68 2.54 8.97
CA ARG A 166 15.53 2.96 7.55
C ARG A 166 16.78 3.56 6.92
N HIS A 167 17.59 4.28 7.69
CA HIS A 167 18.84 4.86 7.19
C HIS A 167 19.96 3.83 7.17
N LEU A 168 19.88 2.85 8.06
CA LEU A 168 20.84 1.76 8.20
C LEU A 168 20.90 0.88 6.96
N GLN A 169 19.77 0.50 6.35
CA GLN A 169 19.81 -0.29 5.10
C GLN A 169 20.55 0.43 3.97
N LYS A 170 20.32 1.73 3.79
CA LYS A 170 21.05 2.54 2.79
C LYS A 170 22.55 2.58 3.11
N TYR A 171 22.91 2.57 4.38
CA TYR A 171 24.29 2.59 4.83
C TYR A 171 25.00 1.23 4.70
N LEU A 172 24.34 0.14 5.09
CA LEU A 172 24.84 -1.22 4.90
C LEU A 172 25.09 -1.50 3.41
N LYS A 173 24.18 -0.98 2.57
CA LYS A 173 24.36 -0.90 1.12
C LYS A 173 25.62 -0.17 0.70
N PHE A 174 25.83 1.02 1.24
CA PHE A 174 27.04 1.79 1.00
C PHE A 174 28.33 1.08 1.48
N MET A 175 28.28 0.34 2.59
CA MET A 175 29.42 -0.42 3.11
C MET A 175 29.64 -1.77 2.41
N GLY A 176 28.75 -2.18 1.51
CA GLY A 176 28.76 -3.52 0.93
C GLY A 176 28.59 -4.61 2.00
N LEU A 177 27.74 -4.35 2.98
CA LEU A 177 27.38 -5.24 4.09
C LEU A 177 25.89 -5.62 4.07
N GLU A 178 25.20 -5.44 2.94
CA GLU A 178 23.78 -5.84 2.77
C GLU A 178 23.59 -7.32 3.10
N ASP A 179 24.52 -8.15 2.65
CA ASP A 179 24.50 -9.60 2.84
C ASP A 179 25.10 -10.04 4.20
N ALA A 180 25.73 -9.11 4.91
CA ALA A 180 26.39 -9.36 6.20
C ALA A 180 25.51 -9.01 7.41
N VAL A 181 24.24 -8.62 7.20
CA VAL A 181 23.26 -8.50 8.28
C VAL A 181 22.91 -9.90 8.77
N LEU A 182 23.73 -10.42 9.68
CA LEU A 182 23.64 -11.80 10.17
C LEU A 182 22.70 -11.92 11.38
N GLY A 183 22.26 -10.80 11.94
CA GLY A 183 21.45 -10.76 13.16
C GLY A 183 20.00 -10.35 12.95
N SER A 184 19.08 -11.07 13.59
CA SER A 184 17.70 -10.63 13.71
C SER A 184 17.59 -9.55 14.81
N GLU A 185 16.83 -8.46 14.56
CA GLU A 185 16.69 -7.33 15.48
C GLU A 185 16.20 -7.76 16.88
N ASP A 186 15.39 -8.81 16.94
CA ASP A 186 14.90 -9.47 18.15
C ASP A 186 16.03 -10.09 18.97
N LEU A 187 17.01 -10.78 18.36
CA LEU A 187 18.14 -11.37 19.10
C LEU A 187 19.03 -10.29 19.71
N VAL A 188 19.24 -9.19 19.00
CA VAL A 188 19.91 -7.99 19.51
C VAL A 188 19.18 -7.46 20.75
N LEU A 189 17.87 -7.27 20.66
CA LEU A 189 17.07 -6.71 21.75
C LEU A 189 17.11 -7.65 22.95
N GLU A 190 17.05 -8.96 22.72
CA GLU A 190 17.16 -9.98 23.77
C GLU A 190 18.50 -9.87 24.50
N LEU A 191 19.62 -9.74 23.77
CA LEU A 191 20.94 -9.58 24.37
C LEU A 191 21.10 -8.28 25.16
N LEU A 192 20.48 -7.19 24.71
CA LEU A 192 20.50 -5.90 25.42
C LEU A 192 19.60 -5.93 26.66
N LEU A 193 18.44 -6.56 26.59
CA LEU A 193 17.52 -6.72 27.73
C LEU A 193 18.10 -7.63 28.82
N GLN A 194 18.94 -8.61 28.45
CA GLN A 194 19.72 -9.41 29.42
C GLN A 194 20.70 -8.57 30.25
N CYS A 195 21.02 -7.34 29.85
CA CYS A 195 21.86 -6.42 30.65
C CYS A 195 21.10 -5.72 31.78
N GLY A 196 19.82 -6.06 32.00
CA GLY A 196 19.00 -5.57 33.11
C GLY A 196 18.23 -4.25 32.91
N PRO A 197 18.11 -3.61 31.72
CA PRO A 197 17.23 -2.47 31.60
C PRO A 197 15.77 -2.90 31.82
N ASN A 198 15.01 -2.11 32.58
CA ASN A 198 13.57 -2.32 32.74
C ASN A 198 12.87 -2.07 31.39
N PRO A 199 12.31 -3.08 30.71
CA PRO A 199 11.70 -2.89 29.39
C PRO A 199 10.56 -1.86 29.38
N ASN A 200 9.92 -1.66 30.53
CA ASN A 200 8.82 -0.72 30.68
C ASN A 200 9.25 0.76 30.73
N GLU A 201 10.54 1.03 30.89
CA GLU A 201 11.08 2.39 30.87
C GLU A 201 11.69 2.74 29.51
N ILE A 202 11.83 1.77 28.61
CA ILE A 202 12.50 1.91 27.31
C ILE A 202 11.58 2.60 26.32
N ASN A 203 12.04 3.68 25.67
CA ASN A 203 11.26 4.41 24.68
C ASN A 203 10.92 3.55 23.46
N TYR A 204 11.80 2.61 23.11
CA TYR A 204 11.52 1.64 22.06
C TYR A 204 10.21 0.86 22.31
N TRP A 205 10.01 0.33 23.52
CA TRP A 205 8.76 -0.36 23.89
C TRP A 205 7.59 0.61 24.01
N GLN A 206 7.82 1.77 24.62
CA GLN A 206 6.79 2.76 24.92
C GLN A 206 6.24 3.46 23.66
N THR A 207 7.05 3.59 22.60
CA THR A 207 6.76 4.43 21.44
C THR A 207 7.15 3.77 20.12
N ALA A 208 8.42 3.37 19.94
CA ALA A 208 8.97 2.97 18.64
C ALA A 208 8.26 1.77 18.02
N LEU A 209 8.11 0.70 18.82
CA LEU A 209 7.56 -0.56 18.40
C LEU A 209 6.13 -0.37 17.91
N TRP A 210 5.31 0.32 18.70
CA TRP A 210 3.93 0.63 18.36
C TRP A 210 3.82 1.63 17.22
N THR A 211 4.75 2.58 17.10
CA THR A 211 4.85 3.46 15.94
C THR A 211 5.11 2.67 14.66
N ASN A 212 5.99 1.67 14.71
CA ASN A 212 6.26 0.79 13.58
C ASN A 212 5.06 -0.12 13.29
N ILE A 213 4.39 -0.67 14.30
CA ILE A 213 3.15 -1.44 14.13
C ILE A 213 2.06 -0.56 13.50
N LEU A 214 1.92 0.70 13.91
CA LEU A 214 0.96 1.64 13.33
C LEU A 214 1.34 2.05 11.90
N ARG A 215 2.64 2.16 11.61
CA ARG A 215 3.17 2.54 10.29
C ARG A 215 3.03 1.40 9.28
N TYR A 216 3.26 0.16 9.71
CA TYR A 216 3.38 -1.01 8.84
C TYR A 216 2.25 -2.03 8.98
N GLY A 217 1.45 -1.93 10.04
CA GLY A 217 0.33 -2.82 10.28
C GLY A 217 -0.60 -2.82 9.08
N GLN A 218 -0.77 -4.00 8.49
CA GLN A 218 -1.89 -4.27 7.61
C GLN A 218 -3.14 -4.18 8.48
N PHE A 219 -4.05 -3.28 8.12
CA PHE A 219 -5.39 -3.32 8.68
C PHE A 219 -6.18 -4.33 7.86
N GLU A 220 -6.84 -5.27 8.53
CA GLU A 220 -7.87 -6.14 7.94
C GLU A 220 -9.10 -5.30 7.53
N THR A 221 -8.91 -4.28 6.69
CA THR A 221 -9.97 -3.40 6.19
C THR A 221 -10.54 -3.89 4.87
N GLY A 222 -10.08 -5.04 4.35
CA GLY A 222 -10.57 -5.58 3.07
C GLY A 222 -10.20 -4.74 1.85
N VAL A 223 -9.30 -3.74 1.98
CA VAL A 223 -8.84 -2.87 0.89
C VAL A 223 -7.61 -3.51 0.19
N PRO A 224 -7.45 -3.37 -1.15
CA PRO A 224 -6.44 -4.09 -1.91
C PRO A 224 -4.99 -3.75 -1.52
N ARG A 225 -4.13 -4.76 -1.70
CA ARG A 225 -2.69 -4.72 -1.46
C ARG A 225 -1.99 -3.79 -2.47
N ILE A 226 -1.36 -2.70 -2.03
CA ILE A 226 -0.29 -2.05 -2.81
C ILE A 226 0.96 -2.96 -2.74
N PRO A 227 1.44 -3.53 -3.86
CA PRO A 227 2.63 -4.37 -3.83
C PRO A 227 3.88 -3.54 -3.48
N GLY A 228 4.65 -3.97 -2.48
CA GLY A 228 6.00 -3.45 -2.21
C GLY A 228 6.18 -2.50 -1.03
N LEU A 229 5.13 -2.10 -0.30
CA LEU A 229 5.25 -1.13 0.82
C LEU A 229 4.98 -1.68 2.23
N PHE A 230 4.58 -2.95 2.37
CA PHE A 230 4.01 -3.47 3.62
C PHE A 230 4.86 -4.61 4.21
N SER A 231 5.22 -4.49 5.50
CA SER A 231 5.88 -5.58 6.21
C SER A 231 4.85 -6.54 6.78
N ASP A 232 5.08 -7.82 6.53
CA ASP A 232 4.41 -8.94 7.18
C ASP A 232 4.45 -8.76 8.71
N ILE A 233 3.30 -8.84 9.38
CA ILE A 233 3.18 -8.70 10.84
C ILE A 233 4.02 -9.74 11.58
N THR A 234 4.34 -10.85 10.90
CA THR A 234 5.30 -11.86 11.35
C THR A 234 6.68 -11.29 11.63
N LYS A 235 7.07 -10.16 11.03
CA LYS A 235 8.36 -9.50 11.29
C LYS A 235 8.41 -8.78 12.64
N VAL A 236 7.26 -8.39 13.19
CA VAL A 236 7.20 -7.63 14.47
C VAL A 236 6.92 -8.53 15.67
N LEU A 237 6.27 -9.68 15.45
CA LEU A 237 5.98 -10.65 16.50
C LEU A 237 7.23 -11.12 17.30
N PRO A 238 8.39 -11.40 16.67
CA PRO A 238 9.62 -11.74 17.40
C PRO A 238 10.05 -10.63 18.37
N THR A 239 9.98 -9.38 17.95
CA THR A 239 10.31 -8.22 18.80
C THR A 239 9.37 -8.11 20.00
N ILE A 240 8.05 -8.25 19.80
CA ILE A 240 7.08 -8.23 20.91
C ILE A 240 7.39 -9.37 21.88
N LYS A 241 7.65 -10.60 21.39
CA LYS A 241 8.02 -11.76 22.21
C LYS A 241 9.22 -11.46 23.11
N VAL A 242 10.25 -10.82 22.58
CA VAL A 242 11.46 -10.47 23.32
C VAL A 242 11.16 -9.51 24.47
N PHE A 243 10.34 -8.48 24.25
CA PHE A 243 9.95 -7.55 25.31
C PHE A 243 9.11 -8.23 26.40
N LEU A 244 8.13 -9.06 26.03
CA LEU A 244 7.28 -9.75 27.00
C LEU A 244 8.09 -10.72 27.87
N LYS A 245 8.96 -11.53 27.25
CA LYS A 245 9.89 -12.41 27.98
C LYS A 245 10.82 -11.66 28.94
N SER A 246 11.11 -10.39 28.64
CA SER A 246 11.95 -9.54 29.47
C SER A 246 11.18 -8.84 30.60
N GLY A 247 9.88 -9.09 30.75
CA GLY A 247 9.04 -8.50 31.79
C GLY A 247 8.35 -7.19 31.39
N ALA A 248 8.22 -6.92 30.08
CA ALA A 248 7.41 -5.79 29.63
C ALA A 248 5.94 -6.00 30.00
N ALA A 249 5.34 -5.03 30.68
CA ALA A 249 3.96 -5.05 31.09
C ALA A 249 3.08 -4.63 29.91
N VAL A 250 2.10 -5.48 29.58
CA VAL A 250 1.14 -5.29 28.50
C VAL A 250 -0.01 -4.34 28.85
N ASP A 251 -0.17 -3.98 30.13
CA ASP A 251 -1.20 -3.07 30.62
C ASP A 251 -0.64 -1.71 31.06
N ARG A 252 0.67 -1.51 30.94
CA ARG A 252 1.28 -0.23 31.27
C ARG A 252 0.95 0.79 30.19
N LYS A 253 0.61 1.99 30.65
CA LYS A 253 0.34 3.14 29.79
C LYS A 253 1.55 3.43 28.91
N LEU A 254 1.36 3.33 27.60
CA LEU A 254 2.30 3.76 26.57
C LEU A 254 2.37 5.28 26.56
N TRP A 255 3.57 5.81 26.37
CA TRP A 255 3.77 7.23 26.08
C TRP A 255 3.55 7.53 24.61
N LEU A 256 2.46 6.99 24.08
CA LEU A 256 2.13 7.12 22.68
C LEU A 256 1.33 8.40 22.46
N ASP A 257 2.02 9.44 21.99
CA ASP A 257 1.32 10.56 21.36
C ASP A 257 0.92 10.14 19.95
N ALA A 258 -0.19 9.39 19.86
CA ALA A 258 -0.75 8.93 18.59
C ALA A 258 -0.89 10.07 17.59
N ARG A 259 -1.06 11.32 18.06
CA ARG A 259 -1.17 12.52 17.24
C ARG A 259 0.14 12.85 16.57
N LYS A 260 1.24 12.92 17.33
CA LYS A 260 2.59 13.16 16.79
C LYS A 260 3.03 12.07 15.80
N ILE A 261 2.56 10.85 15.97
CA ILE A 261 2.87 9.73 15.08
C ILE A 261 2.01 9.79 13.81
N CYS A 262 0.70 9.97 13.96
CA CYS A 262 -0.25 9.86 12.86
C CYS A 262 -0.30 11.13 12.00
N GLU A 263 -0.22 12.34 12.57
CA GLU A 263 -0.38 13.59 11.81
C GLU A 263 0.66 13.76 10.68
N PRO A 264 1.97 13.55 10.90
CA PRO A 264 2.97 13.63 9.82
C PRO A 264 2.79 12.53 8.76
N LEU A 265 2.25 11.37 9.15
CA LEU A 265 1.97 10.27 8.23
C LEU A 265 0.71 10.55 7.41
N ILE A 266 -0.32 11.11 8.02
CA ILE A 266 -1.58 11.50 7.38
C ILE A 266 -1.29 12.61 6.36
N ALA A 267 -0.53 13.65 6.73
CA ALA A 267 -0.24 14.79 5.87
C ALA A 267 0.46 14.44 4.53
N ARG A 268 1.08 13.26 4.43
CA ARG A 268 1.78 12.77 3.22
C ARG A 268 0.90 11.96 2.27
N LEU A 269 -0.34 11.67 2.65
CA LEU A 269 -1.24 10.82 1.89
C LEU A 269 -2.19 11.63 1.02
N SER A 270 -2.79 10.97 0.03
CA SER A 270 -3.92 11.52 -0.70
C SER A 270 -5.07 11.88 0.25
N GLU A 271 -5.93 12.83 -0.14
CA GLU A 271 -7.06 13.26 0.69
C GLU A 271 -7.96 12.10 1.11
N GLU A 272 -8.12 11.09 0.25
CA GLU A 272 -8.91 9.90 0.54
C GLU A 272 -8.29 9.02 1.63
N GLU A 273 -7.00 8.75 1.53
CA GLU A 273 -6.24 8.01 2.54
C GLU A 273 -6.15 8.77 3.86
N GLN A 274 -6.13 10.12 3.80
CA GLN A 274 -6.17 10.96 4.98
C GLN A 274 -7.46 10.79 5.78
N ILE A 275 -8.61 10.66 5.11
CA ILE A 275 -9.90 10.43 5.77
C ILE A 275 -9.90 9.06 6.46
N LYS A 276 -9.53 8.00 5.73
CA LYS A 276 -9.44 6.63 6.26
C LYS A 276 -8.49 6.56 7.48
N LYS A 277 -7.33 7.22 7.43
CA LYS A 277 -6.39 7.26 8.56
C LYS A 277 -6.82 8.18 9.70
N ARG A 278 -7.60 9.24 9.45
CA ARG A 278 -8.19 10.07 10.51
C ARG A 278 -9.23 9.30 11.31
N GLU A 279 -10.05 8.48 10.67
CA GLU A 279 -10.99 7.60 11.36
C GLU A 279 -10.26 6.58 12.25
N MET A 280 -9.21 5.96 11.73
CA MET A 280 -8.35 5.07 12.50
C MET A 280 -7.67 5.78 13.67
N TYR A 281 -7.14 6.99 13.43
CA TYR A 281 -6.58 7.82 14.49
C TYR A 281 -7.62 8.10 15.59
N ASN A 282 -8.85 8.45 15.21
CA ASN A 282 -9.94 8.67 16.16
C ASN A 282 -10.32 7.38 16.91
N LEU A 283 -10.20 6.20 16.28
CA LEU A 283 -10.41 4.91 16.94
C LEU A 283 -9.35 4.62 18.01
N ILE A 284 -8.07 4.86 17.71
CA ILE A 284 -6.97 4.64 18.67
C ILE A 284 -6.80 5.79 19.66
N LYS A 285 -7.46 6.93 19.44
CA LYS A 285 -7.40 8.10 20.31
C LYS A 285 -8.03 7.77 21.66
N GLY A 286 -7.17 7.56 22.65
CA GLY A 286 -7.56 7.15 24.00
C GLY A 286 -7.29 5.69 24.33
N ALA A 287 -6.67 4.94 23.40
CA ALA A 287 -5.99 3.70 23.73
C ALA A 287 -4.66 4.04 24.41
N GLU A 288 -4.46 3.52 25.61
CA GLU A 288 -3.33 3.83 26.44
C GLU A 288 -2.39 2.64 26.59
N THR A 289 -2.81 1.41 26.30
CA THR A 289 -2.01 0.20 26.53
C THR A 289 -1.72 -0.56 25.23
N PRO A 290 -0.63 -1.36 25.18
CA PRO A 290 -0.36 -2.33 24.11
C PRO A 290 -1.58 -3.13 23.68
N LEU A 291 -2.33 -3.62 24.66
CA LEU A 291 -3.47 -4.49 24.48
C LEU A 291 -4.68 -3.76 23.85
N GLU A 292 -4.94 -2.53 24.31
CA GLU A 292 -5.97 -1.67 23.73
C GLU A 292 -5.64 -1.30 22.28
N ILE A 293 -4.37 -0.95 22.01
CA ILE A 293 -3.91 -0.68 20.65
C ILE A 293 -4.09 -1.92 19.79
N ALA A 294 -3.56 -3.08 20.19
CA ALA A 294 -3.69 -4.32 19.42
C ALA A 294 -5.16 -4.68 19.11
N PHE A 295 -6.06 -4.50 20.08
CA PHE A 295 -7.49 -4.71 19.91
C PHE A 295 -8.11 -3.81 18.83
N LEU A 296 -7.80 -2.51 18.90
CA LEU A 296 -8.33 -1.49 17.99
C LEU A 296 -7.71 -1.55 16.59
N LEU A 297 -6.42 -1.92 16.50
CA LEU A 297 -5.73 -2.18 15.22
C LEU A 297 -6.21 -3.45 14.53
N ARG A 298 -7.06 -4.24 15.19
CA ARG A 298 -7.67 -5.46 14.66
C ARG A 298 -6.67 -6.56 14.31
N SER A 299 -5.47 -6.53 14.89
CA SER A 299 -4.52 -7.63 14.76
C SER A 299 -4.86 -8.76 15.74
N SER A 300 -5.53 -9.80 15.24
CA SER A 300 -5.85 -11.00 16.05
C SER A 300 -4.60 -11.62 16.62
N ALA A 301 -3.55 -11.75 15.82
CA ALA A 301 -2.30 -12.39 16.21
C ALA A 301 -1.60 -11.64 17.35
N ILE A 302 -1.43 -10.31 17.23
CA ILE A 302 -0.79 -9.52 18.29
C ILE A 302 -1.68 -9.53 19.54
N PHE A 303 -2.99 -9.35 19.39
CA PHE A 303 -3.90 -9.34 20.52
C PHE A 303 -3.90 -10.66 21.29
N CYS A 304 -4.08 -11.78 20.59
CA CYS A 304 -4.05 -13.12 21.17
C CYS A 304 -2.72 -13.39 21.88
N PHE A 305 -1.62 -12.95 21.27
CA PHE A 305 -0.30 -13.06 21.86
C PHE A 305 -0.16 -12.24 23.15
N LEU A 306 -0.64 -10.99 23.18
CA LEU A 306 -0.62 -10.17 24.40
C LEU A 306 -1.54 -10.73 25.48
N VAL A 307 -2.70 -11.28 25.13
CA VAL A 307 -3.65 -11.86 26.09
C VAL A 307 -3.08 -13.08 26.80
N ALA A 308 -2.33 -13.91 26.07
CA ALA A 308 -1.65 -15.08 26.63
C ALA A 308 -0.66 -14.71 27.76
N GLU A 309 -0.13 -13.48 27.73
CA GLU A 309 0.88 -12.99 28.67
C GLU A 309 0.30 -12.04 29.74
N LEU A 310 -1.02 -11.83 29.77
CA LEU A 310 -1.68 -11.00 30.79
C LEU A 310 -1.72 -11.69 32.15
N ASP A 311 -1.51 -10.92 33.23
CA ASP A 311 -1.93 -11.35 34.55
C ASP A 311 -3.45 -11.14 34.77
N ASP A 312 -4.00 -11.78 35.79
CA ASP A 312 -5.43 -11.75 36.13
C ASP A 312 -5.97 -10.32 36.34
N LEU A 313 -5.17 -9.45 36.95
CA LEU A 313 -5.55 -8.07 37.29
C LEU A 313 -5.59 -7.19 36.03
N SER A 314 -4.56 -7.26 35.20
CA SER A 314 -4.48 -6.57 33.91
C SER A 314 -5.61 -7.00 32.98
N ARG A 315 -5.91 -8.30 32.97
CA ARG A 315 -7.03 -8.87 32.20
C ARG A 315 -8.37 -8.35 32.69
N GLU A 316 -8.60 -8.25 34.00
CA GLU A 316 -9.82 -7.69 34.54
C GLU A 316 -9.99 -6.19 34.22
N LYS A 317 -8.90 -5.41 34.33
CA LYS A 317 -8.89 -4.00 33.91
C LYS A 317 -9.25 -3.85 32.44
N PHE A 318 -8.68 -4.69 31.57
CA PHE A 318 -8.99 -4.67 30.15
C PHE A 318 -10.45 -5.10 29.87
N CYS A 319 -10.97 -6.11 30.57
CA CYS A 319 -12.40 -6.47 30.48
C CYS A 319 -13.32 -5.30 30.86
N ARG A 320 -12.96 -4.51 31.89
CA ARG A 320 -13.71 -3.31 32.28
C ARG A 320 -13.62 -2.21 31.21
N TRP A 321 -12.42 -1.95 30.71
CA TRP A 321 -12.19 -0.98 29.65
C TRP A 321 -12.98 -1.33 28.39
N ILE A 322 -12.88 -2.58 27.94
CA ILE A 322 -13.47 -3.04 26.69
C ILE A 322 -15.00 -3.05 26.77
N SER A 323 -15.58 -3.41 27.93
CA SER A 323 -17.03 -3.34 28.17
C SER A 323 -17.54 -1.90 28.19
N SER A 324 -16.72 -0.95 28.67
CA SER A 324 -17.07 0.47 28.68
C SER A 324 -16.97 1.12 27.29
N LYS A 325 -15.93 0.77 26.52
CA LYS A 325 -15.67 1.36 25.18
C LYS A 325 -16.44 0.66 24.07
N CYS A 326 -16.79 -0.60 24.25
CA CYS A 326 -17.47 -1.42 23.28
C CYS A 326 -18.62 -2.17 23.99
N PRO A 327 -19.76 -1.49 24.26
CA PRO A 327 -20.86 -2.06 25.05
C PRO A 327 -21.51 -3.30 24.41
N ASN A 328 -21.23 -3.57 23.14
CA ASN A 328 -21.80 -4.66 22.36
C ASN A 328 -20.79 -5.78 22.07
N ILE A 329 -19.82 -5.99 22.96
CA ILE A 329 -18.93 -7.14 22.87
C ILE A 329 -19.71 -8.39 23.29
N PRO A 330 -19.64 -9.50 22.53
CA PRO A 330 -20.26 -10.76 22.92
C PRO A 330 -19.82 -11.18 24.32
N PRO A 331 -20.75 -11.55 25.22
CA PRO A 331 -20.40 -12.07 26.54
C PRO A 331 -19.40 -13.23 26.49
N GLU A 332 -19.47 -14.06 25.45
CA GLU A 332 -18.55 -15.17 25.20
C GLU A 332 -17.14 -14.70 24.90
N PHE A 333 -16.98 -13.55 24.24
CA PHE A 333 -15.66 -12.95 24.00
C PHE A 333 -15.06 -12.42 25.30
N ILE A 334 -15.86 -11.78 26.15
CA ILE A 334 -15.43 -11.37 27.50
C ILE A 334 -15.07 -12.59 28.35
N GLN A 335 -15.85 -13.67 28.25
CA GLN A 335 -15.58 -14.89 28.99
C GLN A 335 -14.28 -15.54 28.51
N ALA A 336 -14.08 -15.68 27.20
CA ALA A 336 -12.84 -16.19 26.60
C ALA A 336 -11.63 -15.34 27.01
N LEU A 337 -11.80 -14.01 27.03
CA LEU A 337 -10.79 -13.09 27.51
C LEU A 337 -10.46 -13.40 28.98
N LYS A 338 -11.45 -13.50 29.88
CA LYS A 338 -11.26 -13.80 31.31
C LYS A 338 -10.61 -15.15 31.57
N THR A 339 -10.88 -16.16 30.75
CA THR A 339 -10.33 -17.52 30.89
C THR A 339 -9.04 -17.72 30.10
N GLN A 340 -8.52 -16.68 29.42
CA GLN A 340 -7.35 -16.80 28.54
C GLN A 340 -7.50 -17.88 27.45
N ASP A 341 -8.72 -18.08 26.96
CA ASP A 341 -8.98 -19.02 25.87
C ASP A 341 -8.61 -18.39 24.53
N VAL A 342 -7.32 -18.46 24.19
CA VAL A 342 -6.73 -17.84 23.00
C VAL A 342 -7.33 -18.40 21.71
N GLU A 343 -7.67 -19.69 21.68
CA GLU A 343 -8.27 -20.34 20.51
C GLU A 343 -9.70 -19.83 20.28
N LEU A 344 -10.49 -19.71 21.35
CA LEU A 344 -11.83 -19.13 21.28
C LEU A 344 -11.78 -17.65 20.92
N LEU A 345 -10.82 -16.88 21.46
CA LEU A 345 -10.61 -15.47 21.09
C LEU A 345 -10.26 -15.31 19.61
N ALA A 346 -9.38 -16.16 19.07
CA ALA A 346 -9.02 -16.15 17.65
C ALA A 346 -10.24 -16.49 16.78
N THR A 347 -10.99 -17.53 17.14
CA THR A 347 -12.20 -17.97 16.42
C THR A 347 -13.30 -16.89 16.44
N ARG A 348 -13.42 -16.17 17.57
CA ARG A 348 -14.42 -15.12 17.76
C ARG A 348 -13.92 -13.73 17.37
N TRP A 349 -12.69 -13.59 16.89
CA TRP A 349 -12.07 -12.29 16.60
C TRP A 349 -12.91 -11.44 15.66
N ASN A 350 -13.40 -12.03 14.57
CA ASN A 350 -14.19 -11.32 13.57
C ASN A 350 -15.58 -10.93 14.09
N THR A 351 -16.08 -11.62 15.12
CA THR A 351 -17.37 -11.35 15.77
C THR A 351 -17.27 -10.47 17.02
N ARG A 352 -16.05 -10.05 17.39
CA ARG A 352 -15.78 -9.46 18.72
C ARG A 352 -16.44 -8.12 18.97
N ILE A 353 -16.82 -7.38 17.93
CA ILE A 353 -17.60 -6.15 18.05
C ILE A 353 -18.85 -6.36 17.19
N GLN A 354 -19.97 -6.75 17.81
CA GLN A 354 -21.24 -6.98 17.10
C GLN A 354 -21.82 -5.70 16.47
N ASN A 355 -21.19 -4.54 16.71
CA ASN A 355 -21.54 -3.23 16.16
C ASN A 355 -20.38 -2.57 15.40
N LEU A 356 -19.43 -3.33 14.86
CA LEU A 356 -18.65 -2.83 13.73
C LEU A 356 -19.64 -2.49 12.60
N PRO A 357 -19.42 -1.42 11.80
CA PRO A 357 -20.26 -1.14 10.66
C PRO A 357 -20.49 -2.46 9.91
N PRO A 358 -21.74 -2.92 9.76
CA PRO A 358 -22.06 -4.28 9.27
C PRO A 358 -21.33 -4.65 7.98
N LEU A 359 -21.01 -3.60 7.22
CA LEU A 359 -20.05 -3.48 6.14
C LEU A 359 -18.77 -4.30 6.24
N ILE A 360 -17.99 -4.16 7.32
CA ILE A 360 -16.66 -4.81 7.41
C ILE A 360 -16.79 -6.30 7.76
N ASN A 361 -17.83 -6.65 8.51
CA ASN A 361 -18.12 -8.03 8.86
C ASN A 361 -18.61 -8.82 7.63
N ALA A 362 -19.46 -8.22 6.80
CA ALA A 362 -20.02 -8.90 5.64
C ALA A 362 -18.94 -9.30 4.61
N ILE A 363 -18.02 -8.39 4.26
CA ILE A 363 -16.93 -8.70 3.30
C ILE A 363 -15.93 -9.69 3.88
N GLY A 364 -15.57 -9.54 5.16
CA GLY A 364 -14.69 -10.49 5.83
C GLY A 364 -15.30 -11.90 5.86
N VAL A 365 -16.60 -12.00 6.15
CA VAL A 365 -17.34 -13.27 6.12
C VAL A 365 -17.43 -13.83 4.70
N LEU A 366 -17.68 -13.00 3.69
CA LEU A 366 -17.70 -13.44 2.30
C LEU A 366 -16.36 -14.04 1.86
N ASN A 367 -15.26 -13.37 2.21
CA ASN A 367 -13.91 -13.82 1.84
C ASN A 367 -13.44 -15.06 2.62
N SER A 368 -13.85 -15.22 3.88
CA SER A 368 -13.35 -16.29 4.76
C SER A 368 -14.28 -17.51 4.85
N ARG A 369 -15.60 -17.30 4.77
CA ARG A 369 -16.64 -18.31 5.01
C ARG A 369 -17.57 -18.51 3.82
N GLY A 370 -17.40 -17.73 2.75
CA GLY A 370 -18.14 -17.88 1.51
C GLY A 370 -19.53 -17.25 1.51
N PRO A 371 -20.27 -17.40 0.39
CA PRO A 371 -21.50 -16.67 0.13
C PRO A 371 -22.68 -17.06 1.03
N ASP A 372 -22.75 -18.29 1.54
CA ASP A 372 -23.87 -18.69 2.42
C ASP A 372 -23.78 -18.05 3.80
N ALA A 373 -22.58 -18.02 4.39
CA ALA A 373 -22.35 -17.28 5.64
C ALA A 373 -22.55 -15.76 5.45
N PHE A 374 -22.18 -15.24 4.27
CA PHE A 374 -22.45 -13.84 3.91
C PHE A 374 -23.95 -13.54 3.89
N LYS A 375 -24.78 -14.43 3.29
CA LYS A 375 -26.23 -14.28 3.27
C LYS A 375 -26.82 -14.19 4.68
N GLU A 376 -26.35 -15.03 5.62
CA GLU A 376 -26.79 -14.97 7.01
C GLU A 376 -26.52 -13.59 7.65
N VAL A 377 -25.35 -13.00 7.38
CA VAL A 377 -24.99 -11.66 7.89
C VAL A 377 -25.84 -10.58 7.24
N VAL A 378 -26.10 -10.68 5.93
CA VAL A 378 -26.95 -9.73 5.18
C VAL A 378 -28.40 -9.79 5.64
N LEU A 379 -28.94 -10.99 5.92
CA LEU A 379 -30.31 -11.16 6.43
C LEU A 379 -30.54 -10.51 7.79
N GLN A 380 -29.47 -10.28 8.56
CA GLN A 380 -29.53 -9.56 9.83
C GLN A 380 -29.57 -8.03 9.64
N GLN A 381 -29.25 -7.52 8.44
CA GLN A 381 -29.25 -6.09 8.14
C GLN A 381 -30.65 -5.63 7.74
N LYS A 382 -31.25 -4.77 8.57
CA LYS A 382 -32.55 -4.13 8.31
C LYS A 382 -32.41 -2.77 7.61
N ASP A 383 -31.20 -2.22 7.59
CA ASP A 383 -30.92 -0.89 7.04
C ASP A 383 -30.47 -1.01 5.58
N HIS A 384 -31.32 -0.54 4.67
CA HIS A 384 -31.05 -0.53 3.23
C HIS A 384 -29.80 0.28 2.86
N SER A 385 -29.42 1.30 3.65
CA SER A 385 -28.21 2.10 3.38
C SER A 385 -26.95 1.28 3.58
N GLN A 386 -26.94 0.43 4.60
CA GLN A 386 -25.83 -0.50 4.88
C GLN A 386 -25.75 -1.59 3.83
N LEU A 387 -26.89 -2.11 3.35
CA LEU A 387 -26.92 -3.06 2.25
C LEU A 387 -26.32 -2.46 0.97
N ALA A 388 -26.64 -1.20 0.67
CA ALA A 388 -26.10 -0.49 -0.47
C ALA A 388 -24.59 -0.24 -0.34
N ASP A 389 -24.10 0.06 0.87
CA ASP A 389 -22.66 0.18 1.14
C ASP A 389 -21.92 -1.14 0.94
N ILE A 390 -22.49 -2.24 1.45
CA ILE A 390 -21.94 -3.59 1.25
C ILE A 390 -21.89 -3.90 -0.25
N THR A 391 -22.91 -3.51 -1.00
CA THR A 391 -22.98 -3.70 -2.45
C THR A 391 -21.83 -2.98 -3.17
N LEU A 392 -21.60 -1.70 -2.87
CA LEU A 392 -20.54 -0.93 -3.54
C LEU A 392 -19.14 -1.45 -3.22
N GLN A 393 -18.88 -1.89 -1.99
CA GLN A 393 -17.57 -2.43 -1.64
C GLN A 393 -17.32 -3.82 -2.23
N ILE A 394 -18.34 -4.68 -2.29
CA ILE A 394 -18.21 -5.96 -2.99
C ILE A 394 -17.97 -5.72 -4.48
N ALA A 395 -18.63 -4.73 -5.08
CA ALA A 395 -18.38 -4.35 -6.46
C ALA A 395 -16.94 -3.86 -6.68
N ASP A 396 -16.41 -3.01 -5.80
CA ASP A 396 -15.01 -2.52 -5.84
C ASP A 396 -14.00 -3.67 -5.75
N ILE A 397 -14.23 -4.62 -4.83
CA ILE A 397 -13.38 -5.82 -4.70
C ILE A 397 -13.48 -6.74 -5.92
N ALA A 398 -14.69 -6.94 -6.45
CA ALA A 398 -14.91 -7.77 -7.63
C ALA A 398 -14.23 -7.20 -8.88
N VAL A 399 -14.12 -5.88 -8.93
CA VAL A 399 -13.48 -5.10 -9.99
C VAL A 399 -11.95 -5.24 -9.98
N ASP A 400 -11.34 -5.27 -8.80
CA ASP A 400 -9.88 -5.43 -8.64
C ASP A 400 -9.41 -6.89 -8.68
N ALA A 401 -10.34 -7.86 -8.62
CA ALA A 401 -10.02 -9.26 -8.73
C ALA A 401 -9.48 -9.57 -10.14
N PRO A 402 -8.34 -10.29 -10.27
CA PRO A 402 -7.85 -10.67 -11.59
C PRO A 402 -8.91 -11.53 -12.31
N PRO A 403 -9.07 -11.38 -13.64
CA PRO A 403 -10.14 -12.05 -14.40
C PRO A 403 -10.21 -13.57 -14.20
N ASP A 404 -9.05 -14.18 -13.91
CA ASP A 404 -8.88 -15.63 -13.79
C ASP A 404 -9.05 -16.13 -12.35
N ALA A 405 -9.16 -15.22 -11.37
CA ALA A 405 -9.40 -15.62 -10.00
C ALA A 405 -10.82 -16.20 -9.89
N LEU A 406 -10.92 -17.39 -9.30
CA LEU A 406 -12.13 -18.16 -8.95
C LEU A 406 -13.20 -17.38 -8.12
N VAL A 407 -13.07 -16.06 -8.01
CA VAL A 407 -13.76 -15.18 -7.09
C VAL A 407 -14.88 -14.37 -7.78
N SER A 408 -14.96 -14.35 -9.13
CA SER A 408 -16.07 -13.67 -9.84
C SER A 408 -17.46 -14.27 -9.55
N PRO A 409 -17.68 -15.60 -9.58
CA PRO A 409 -19.04 -16.15 -9.35
C PRO A 409 -19.53 -15.96 -7.92
N THR A 410 -18.60 -15.94 -6.96
CA THR A 410 -18.92 -15.76 -5.53
C THR A 410 -19.37 -14.34 -5.26
N TYR A 411 -18.67 -13.33 -5.78
CA TYR A 411 -19.08 -11.93 -5.63
C TYR A 411 -20.35 -11.61 -6.40
N ASN A 412 -20.50 -12.13 -7.62
CA ASN A 412 -21.71 -11.93 -8.43
C ASN A 412 -22.96 -12.46 -7.72
N LYS A 413 -22.92 -13.70 -7.19
CA LYS A 413 -24.03 -14.27 -6.39
C LYS A 413 -24.33 -13.45 -5.13
N SER A 414 -23.31 -12.90 -4.49
CA SER A 414 -23.48 -12.05 -3.30
C SER A 414 -24.11 -10.71 -3.64
N LEU A 415 -23.71 -10.09 -4.77
CA LEU A 415 -24.32 -8.87 -5.27
C LEU A 415 -25.77 -9.10 -5.69
N GLU A 416 -26.08 -10.18 -6.41
CA GLU A 416 -27.46 -10.54 -6.75
C GLU A 416 -28.33 -10.71 -5.51
N PHE A 417 -27.83 -11.39 -4.48
CA PHE A 417 -28.54 -11.53 -3.22
C PHE A 417 -28.81 -10.18 -2.54
N LEU A 418 -27.85 -9.25 -2.56
CA LEU A 418 -28.04 -7.91 -2.03
C LEU A 418 -29.13 -7.15 -2.78
N LEU A 419 -29.18 -7.27 -4.11
CA LEU A 419 -30.24 -6.70 -4.94
C LEU A 419 -31.60 -7.28 -4.59
N GLU A 420 -31.71 -8.60 -4.41
CA GLU A 420 -32.94 -9.27 -3.99
C GLU A 420 -33.44 -8.80 -2.62
N LYS A 421 -32.53 -8.35 -1.75
CA LYS A 421 -32.85 -7.78 -0.42
C LYS A 421 -33.12 -6.27 -0.45
N GLY A 422 -33.20 -5.67 -1.63
CA GLY A 422 -33.53 -4.26 -1.80
C GLY A 422 -32.36 -3.33 -1.48
N ALA A 423 -31.12 -3.78 -1.67
CA ALA A 423 -30.00 -2.85 -1.76
C ALA A 423 -30.26 -1.92 -2.94
N THR A 424 -30.29 -0.61 -2.67
CA THR A 424 -30.61 0.42 -3.67
C THR A 424 -29.65 1.60 -3.50
N LEU A 425 -29.21 2.22 -4.61
CA LEU A 425 -28.44 3.48 -4.55
C LEU A 425 -29.25 4.60 -3.86
N GLU A 426 -30.59 4.52 -3.91
CA GLU A 426 -31.53 5.39 -3.18
C GLU A 426 -31.23 5.46 -1.69
N ALA A 427 -30.82 4.34 -1.08
CA ALA A 427 -30.56 4.26 0.34
C ALA A 427 -29.29 5.02 0.76
N ILE A 428 -28.49 5.47 -0.22
CA ILE A 428 -27.23 6.19 -0.04
C ILE A 428 -27.42 7.72 -0.18
N LYS A 429 -28.55 8.27 0.28
CA LYS A 429 -28.82 9.72 0.30
C LYS A 429 -28.14 10.40 1.50
N ASP A 430 -26.85 10.15 1.70
CA ASP A 430 -26.06 10.78 2.75
C ASP A 430 -25.14 11.88 2.17
N SER A 431 -24.38 12.54 3.06
CA SER A 431 -23.39 13.55 2.67
C SER A 431 -22.28 13.00 1.74
N ASN A 432 -22.17 11.68 1.57
CA ASN A 432 -21.17 11.01 0.74
C ASN A 432 -21.70 10.57 -0.63
N TRP A 433 -22.95 10.87 -0.98
CA TRP A 433 -23.56 10.51 -2.28
C TRP A 433 -22.63 10.76 -3.47
N LYS A 434 -21.99 11.94 -3.56
CA LYS A 434 -21.08 12.27 -4.67
C LYS A 434 -19.90 11.31 -4.81
N ARG A 435 -19.33 10.90 -3.67
CA ARG A 435 -18.21 9.95 -3.62
C ARG A 435 -18.66 8.57 -4.06
N ARG A 436 -19.71 8.04 -3.43
CA ARG A 436 -20.23 6.69 -3.69
C ARG A 436 -20.77 6.53 -5.12
N ARG A 437 -21.32 7.62 -5.66
CA ARG A 437 -21.65 7.75 -7.08
C ARG A 437 -20.41 7.53 -7.95
N ASN A 438 -19.30 8.20 -7.68
CA ASN A 438 -18.08 8.04 -8.47
C ASN A 438 -17.48 6.63 -8.34
N GLU A 439 -17.56 6.00 -7.15
CA GLU A 439 -17.16 4.60 -6.93
C GLU A 439 -18.00 3.63 -7.78
N TYR A 440 -19.32 3.79 -7.80
CA TYR A 440 -20.21 3.02 -8.67
C TYR A 440 -19.87 3.18 -10.16
N LEU A 441 -19.54 4.40 -10.60
CA LEU A 441 -19.10 4.64 -11.98
C LEU A 441 -17.79 3.97 -12.31
N MET A 442 -16.84 4.02 -11.38
CA MET A 442 -15.57 3.33 -11.54
C MET A 442 -15.80 1.83 -11.71
N CYS A 443 -16.69 1.24 -10.90
CA CYS A 443 -17.04 -0.18 -11.01
C CYS A 443 -17.68 -0.53 -12.36
N LEU A 444 -18.59 0.31 -12.86
CA LEU A 444 -19.19 0.15 -14.18
C LEU A 444 -18.15 0.27 -15.30
N MET A 445 -17.23 1.24 -15.23
CA MET A 445 -16.17 1.41 -16.22
C MET A 445 -15.21 0.22 -16.21
N ILE A 446 -14.83 -0.28 -15.04
CA ILE A 446 -13.89 -1.40 -14.95
C ILE A 446 -14.56 -2.70 -15.39
N SER A 447 -15.83 -2.96 -15.03
CA SER A 447 -16.56 -4.13 -15.55
C SER A 447 -16.70 -4.13 -17.08
N ILE A 448 -16.84 -2.95 -17.71
CA ILE A 448 -16.79 -2.82 -19.18
C ILE A 448 -15.39 -3.15 -19.70
N ASN A 449 -14.34 -2.55 -19.14
CA ASN A 449 -12.97 -2.73 -19.60
C ASN A 449 -12.47 -4.17 -19.40
N SER A 450 -12.93 -4.86 -18.36
CA SER A 450 -12.64 -6.27 -18.11
C SER A 450 -13.56 -7.23 -18.86
N ASN A 451 -14.55 -6.72 -19.60
CA ASN A 451 -15.57 -7.49 -20.32
C ASN A 451 -16.34 -8.47 -19.39
N ASN A 452 -16.53 -8.10 -18.12
CA ASN A 452 -17.30 -8.87 -17.14
C ASN A 452 -18.80 -8.55 -17.30
N LEU A 453 -19.44 -9.19 -18.27
CA LEU A 453 -20.86 -8.98 -18.60
C LEU A 453 -21.81 -9.23 -17.44
N GLU A 454 -21.51 -10.23 -16.61
CA GLU A 454 -22.35 -10.61 -15.46
C GLU A 454 -22.31 -9.52 -14.38
N LEU A 455 -21.11 -9.06 -14.01
CA LEU A 455 -20.97 -7.96 -13.05
C LEU A 455 -21.59 -6.66 -13.59
N LEU A 456 -21.37 -6.37 -14.87
CA LEU A 456 -21.98 -5.20 -15.52
C LEU A 456 -23.52 -5.29 -15.45
N ASP A 457 -24.12 -6.43 -15.80
CA ASP A 457 -25.57 -6.62 -15.73
C ASP A 457 -26.11 -6.41 -14.31
N ILE A 458 -25.44 -6.97 -13.30
CA ILE A 458 -25.76 -6.79 -11.88
C ILE A 458 -25.70 -5.30 -11.50
N LEU A 459 -24.62 -4.59 -11.86
CA LEU A 459 -24.46 -3.17 -11.56
C LEU A 459 -25.50 -2.32 -12.29
N LEU A 460 -25.88 -2.66 -13.52
CA LEU A 460 -26.94 -1.97 -14.25
C LEU A 460 -28.31 -2.19 -13.59
N ARG A 461 -28.63 -3.43 -13.20
CA ARG A 461 -29.85 -3.74 -12.42
C ARG A 461 -29.88 -2.97 -11.10
N PHE A 462 -28.74 -2.90 -10.39
CA PHE A 462 -28.60 -2.09 -9.18
C PHE A 462 -28.94 -0.63 -9.43
N GLY A 463 -28.51 -0.07 -10.56
CA GLY A 463 -28.83 1.30 -10.98
C GLY A 463 -30.30 1.50 -11.34
N ILE A 464 -30.89 0.59 -12.14
CA ILE A 464 -32.25 0.67 -12.69
C ILE A 464 -33.33 0.61 -11.60
N GLN A 465 -33.16 -0.24 -10.59
CA GLN A 465 -34.13 -0.38 -9.50
C GLN A 465 -34.39 0.95 -8.75
N ASN A 466 -33.51 1.95 -8.91
CA ASN A 466 -33.66 3.29 -8.34
C ASN A 466 -34.47 4.25 -9.22
N ARG A 467 -35.05 3.85 -10.36
CA ARG A 467 -35.78 4.81 -11.21
C ARG A 467 -37.11 5.28 -10.61
N ALA A 468 -37.75 4.46 -9.77
CA ALA A 468 -39.13 4.71 -9.32
C ALA A 468 -39.26 5.80 -8.23
N GLY A 469 -38.19 6.13 -7.50
CA GLY A 469 -38.24 7.08 -6.38
C GLY A 469 -37.69 8.49 -6.66
N PHE A 470 -37.06 8.73 -7.82
CA PHE A 470 -36.44 10.03 -8.13
C PHE A 470 -37.30 10.90 -9.05
N ALA A 471 -37.88 11.96 -8.48
CA ALA A 471 -38.46 13.05 -9.25
C ALA A 471 -37.40 13.77 -10.11
N ALA A 472 -37.38 13.43 -11.40
CA ALA A 472 -37.15 14.23 -12.61
C ALA A 472 -35.94 15.19 -12.82
N THR A 473 -35.06 15.59 -11.88
CA THR A 473 -34.06 16.65 -12.25
C THR A 473 -32.57 16.36 -12.07
N HIS A 474 -32.11 15.63 -11.04
CA HIS A 474 -30.65 15.43 -10.85
C HIS A 474 -30.12 14.04 -11.23
N VAL A 475 -30.86 12.96 -10.95
CA VAL A 475 -30.45 11.58 -11.29
C VAL A 475 -30.62 11.30 -12.78
N ALA A 476 -31.63 11.88 -13.43
CA ALA A 476 -31.80 11.77 -14.88
C ALA A 476 -30.62 12.40 -15.65
N SER A 477 -30.10 13.54 -15.19
CA SER A 477 -28.90 14.17 -15.75
C SER A 477 -27.64 13.34 -15.51
N TRP A 478 -27.51 12.74 -14.34
CA TRP A 478 -26.36 11.89 -14.00
C TRP A 478 -26.39 10.56 -14.76
N LEU A 479 -27.50 9.82 -14.73
CA LEU A 479 -27.67 8.61 -15.53
C LEU A 479 -27.44 8.92 -17.01
N ARG A 480 -27.84 10.11 -17.49
CA ARG A 480 -27.55 10.58 -18.85
C ARG A 480 -26.05 10.72 -19.15
N GLU A 481 -25.26 11.36 -18.29
CA GLU A 481 -23.80 11.51 -18.47
C GLU A 481 -23.06 10.17 -18.40
N VAL A 482 -23.48 9.35 -17.44
CA VAL A 482 -22.93 8.01 -17.21
C VAL A 482 -23.23 7.12 -18.38
N TYR A 483 -24.48 7.08 -18.82
CA TYR A 483 -24.92 6.26 -19.92
C TYR A 483 -24.22 6.61 -21.23
N LEU A 484 -24.04 7.92 -21.50
CA LEU A 484 -23.26 8.37 -22.65
C LEU A 484 -21.79 7.91 -22.52
N THR A 485 -21.20 8.03 -21.34
CA THR A 485 -19.82 7.59 -21.09
C THR A 485 -19.68 6.07 -21.27
N LEU A 486 -20.58 5.28 -20.69
CA LEU A 486 -20.59 3.82 -20.82
C LEU A 486 -20.82 3.38 -22.26
N LEU A 487 -21.67 4.08 -23.01
CA LEU A 487 -21.88 3.79 -24.43
C LEU A 487 -20.67 4.15 -25.28
N ILE A 488 -19.99 5.28 -25.02
CA ILE A 488 -18.75 5.62 -25.72
C ILE A 488 -17.68 4.55 -25.45
N ILE A 489 -17.54 4.11 -24.20
CA ILE A 489 -16.60 3.04 -23.86
C ILE A 489 -17.04 1.71 -24.51
N ALA A 490 -18.33 1.38 -24.50
CA ALA A 490 -18.86 0.18 -25.13
C ALA A 490 -18.69 0.18 -26.65
N THR A 491 -18.79 1.33 -27.33
CA THR A 491 -18.53 1.44 -28.78
C THR A 491 -17.10 1.10 -29.16
N ARG A 492 -16.17 1.20 -28.20
CA ARG A 492 -14.76 0.78 -28.34
C ARG A 492 -14.51 -0.68 -27.96
N GLY A 493 -15.50 -1.35 -27.38
CA GLY A 493 -15.38 -2.69 -26.79
C GLY A 493 -16.27 -3.74 -27.45
N SER A 494 -17.01 -4.49 -26.62
CA SER A 494 -17.79 -5.67 -27.03
C SER A 494 -19.22 -5.31 -27.46
N LEU A 495 -19.70 -5.90 -28.58
CA LEU A 495 -21.10 -5.80 -29.01
C LEU A 495 -22.07 -6.31 -27.93
N SER A 496 -21.67 -7.32 -27.14
CA SER A 496 -22.49 -7.85 -26.06
C SER A 496 -22.72 -6.83 -24.95
N ILE A 497 -21.67 -6.08 -24.56
CA ILE A 497 -21.77 -4.97 -23.60
C ILE A 497 -22.68 -3.88 -24.17
N PHE A 498 -22.46 -3.52 -25.43
CA PHE A 498 -23.26 -2.49 -26.09
C PHE A 498 -24.75 -2.86 -26.09
N LYS A 499 -25.09 -4.09 -26.50
CA LYS A 499 -26.46 -4.61 -26.46
C LYS A 499 -27.04 -4.62 -25.05
N LEU A 500 -26.27 -5.08 -24.06
CA LEU A 500 -26.71 -5.11 -22.67
C LEU A 500 -27.11 -3.70 -22.19
N ILE A 501 -26.30 -2.70 -22.51
CA ILE A 501 -26.55 -1.30 -22.16
C ILE A 501 -27.72 -0.72 -22.99
N THR A 502 -27.82 -1.00 -24.29
CA THR A 502 -28.87 -0.41 -25.14
C THR A 502 -30.23 -1.07 -24.99
N ASP A 503 -30.26 -2.36 -24.65
CA ASP A 503 -31.49 -3.16 -24.63
C ASP A 503 -32.02 -3.33 -23.19
N GLY A 504 -31.14 -3.36 -22.19
CA GLY A 504 -31.52 -3.50 -20.78
C GLY A 504 -31.94 -2.18 -20.11
N LEU A 505 -31.47 -1.03 -20.61
CA LEU A 505 -31.83 0.29 -20.07
C LEU A 505 -32.94 0.91 -20.92
N ASP A 506 -34.14 0.94 -20.36
CA ASP A 506 -35.37 1.43 -21.01
C ASP A 506 -35.16 2.83 -21.67
N PRO A 507 -35.33 2.93 -23.00
CA PRO A 507 -34.74 3.92 -23.90
C PRO A 507 -35.46 5.28 -23.92
N ALA A 508 -35.85 5.81 -22.76
CA ALA A 508 -36.24 7.22 -22.62
C ALA A 508 -35.07 8.21 -22.86
N LEU A 509 -34.04 7.79 -23.60
CA LEU A 509 -32.99 8.64 -24.12
C LEU A 509 -33.58 9.44 -25.27
N ASP A 510 -33.48 10.75 -25.11
CA ASP A 510 -33.79 11.73 -26.11
C ASP A 510 -33.20 11.30 -27.49
N PRO A 511 -34.01 11.26 -28.56
CA PRO A 511 -33.54 11.00 -29.91
C PRO A 511 -32.31 11.84 -30.29
N ALA A 512 -32.19 13.06 -29.77
CA ALA A 512 -31.02 13.91 -30.00
C ALA A 512 -29.70 13.31 -29.49
N GLN A 513 -29.75 12.42 -28.51
CA GLN A 513 -28.58 11.77 -27.90
C GLN A 513 -28.28 10.39 -28.46
N LYS A 514 -29.25 9.75 -29.11
CA LYS A 514 -28.99 8.57 -29.96
C LYS A 514 -27.99 8.90 -31.06
N ASN A 515 -27.92 10.18 -31.46
CA ASN A 515 -27.15 10.71 -32.58
C ASN A 515 -25.62 10.75 -32.41
N THR A 516 -25.07 10.01 -31.45
CA THR A 516 -23.64 10.03 -31.11
C THR A 516 -23.01 8.64 -31.14
N TYR A 517 -23.80 7.55 -31.16
CA TYR A 517 -23.26 6.20 -30.97
C TYR A 517 -22.62 5.65 -32.24
N LEU A 518 -23.24 5.87 -33.40
CA LEU A 518 -22.69 5.45 -34.68
C LEU A 518 -21.36 6.18 -34.96
N TYR A 519 -21.29 7.47 -34.65
CA TYR A 519 -20.05 8.26 -34.76
C TYR A 519 -18.91 7.61 -33.97
N HIS A 520 -19.12 7.30 -32.68
CA HIS A 520 -18.07 6.69 -31.86
C HIS A 520 -17.75 5.25 -32.24
N ALA A 521 -18.72 4.46 -32.71
CA ALA A 521 -18.46 3.13 -33.24
C ALA A 521 -17.60 3.17 -34.50
N VAL A 522 -17.83 4.15 -35.38
CA VAL A 522 -17.00 4.42 -36.56
C VAL A 522 -15.60 4.88 -36.17
N GLU A 523 -15.52 5.86 -35.24
CA GLU A 523 -14.25 6.37 -34.73
C GLU A 523 -13.39 5.27 -34.10
N ALA A 524 -14.02 4.39 -33.32
CA ALA A 524 -13.37 3.24 -32.72
C ALA A 524 -13.08 2.12 -33.72
N GLY A 525 -13.76 2.12 -34.87
CA GLY A 525 -13.62 1.08 -35.87
C GLY A 525 -14.37 -0.22 -35.62
N ASN A 526 -15.42 -0.18 -34.81
CA ASN A 526 -16.14 -1.37 -34.38
C ASN A 526 -17.30 -1.70 -35.33
N LEU A 527 -16.99 -2.44 -36.40
CA LEU A 527 -17.96 -2.80 -37.45
C LEU A 527 -19.20 -3.51 -36.90
N SER A 528 -19.03 -4.37 -35.91
CA SER A 528 -20.12 -5.13 -35.29
C SER A 528 -21.14 -4.23 -34.61
N ILE A 529 -20.67 -3.21 -33.89
CA ILE A 529 -21.55 -2.22 -33.23
C ILE A 529 -22.16 -1.27 -34.26
N ALA A 530 -21.38 -0.78 -35.22
CA ALA A 530 -21.90 0.07 -36.29
C ALA A 530 -23.02 -0.64 -37.08
N THR A 531 -22.81 -1.92 -37.44
CA THR A 531 -23.81 -2.74 -38.12
C THR A 531 -25.07 -2.89 -37.27
N TYR A 532 -24.90 -3.13 -35.97
CA TYR A 532 -26.03 -3.27 -35.05
C TYR A 532 -26.85 -1.97 -34.94
N ILE A 533 -26.20 -0.81 -34.84
CA ILE A 533 -26.85 0.50 -34.79
C ILE A 533 -27.59 0.78 -36.10
N LEU A 534 -26.94 0.59 -37.26
CA LEU A 534 -27.54 0.82 -38.58
C LEU A 534 -28.78 -0.05 -38.81
N ARG A 535 -28.78 -1.30 -38.35
CA ARG A 535 -29.95 -2.19 -38.43
C ARG A 535 -31.16 -1.70 -37.61
N ARG A 536 -30.93 -0.91 -36.56
CA ARG A 536 -32.01 -0.33 -35.74
C ARG A 536 -32.49 1.03 -36.22
N GLY A 537 -31.82 1.62 -37.21
CA GLY A 537 -32.10 2.95 -37.71
C GLY A 537 -31.26 4.02 -37.02
N SER A 538 -30.61 4.85 -37.83
CA SER A 538 -29.97 6.10 -37.39
C SER A 538 -30.67 7.30 -38.06
N CYS A 539 -30.65 8.46 -37.39
CA CYS A 539 -31.17 9.67 -38.02
C CYS A 539 -30.16 10.26 -39.03
N ARG A 540 -30.64 11.20 -39.85
CA ARG A 540 -29.84 11.84 -40.90
C ARG A 540 -28.56 12.48 -40.36
N ASP A 541 -28.66 13.27 -39.30
CA ASP A 541 -27.52 14.02 -38.76
C ASP A 541 -26.43 13.09 -38.22
N GLU A 542 -26.81 11.97 -37.62
CA GLU A 542 -25.88 10.97 -37.13
C GLU A 542 -25.15 10.25 -38.26
N LEU A 543 -25.88 9.85 -39.31
CA LEU A 543 -25.30 9.20 -40.49
C LEU A 543 -24.27 10.11 -41.17
N VAL A 544 -24.58 11.39 -41.33
CA VAL A 544 -23.66 12.37 -41.93
C VAL A 544 -22.40 12.54 -41.07
N ARG A 545 -22.53 12.70 -39.75
CA ARG A 545 -21.36 12.80 -38.86
C ARG A 545 -20.51 11.54 -38.86
N ALA A 546 -21.14 10.37 -38.84
CA ALA A 546 -20.45 9.09 -38.88
C ALA A 546 -19.72 8.88 -40.21
N LEU A 547 -20.34 9.24 -41.35
CA LEU A 547 -19.69 9.19 -42.66
C LEU A 547 -18.49 10.14 -42.74
N ARG A 548 -18.65 11.38 -42.24
CA ARG A 548 -17.53 12.32 -42.15
C ARG A 548 -16.38 11.75 -41.34
N ALA A 549 -16.66 11.21 -40.15
CA ALA A 549 -15.64 10.57 -39.31
C ALA A 549 -14.96 9.39 -40.02
N ALA A 550 -15.73 8.54 -40.72
CA ALA A 550 -15.18 7.42 -41.48
C ALA A 550 -14.24 7.91 -42.59
N VAL A 551 -14.59 8.98 -43.30
CA VAL A 551 -13.76 9.58 -44.35
C VAL A 551 -12.50 10.19 -43.77
N ASP A 552 -12.63 11.01 -42.72
CA ASP A 552 -11.50 11.67 -42.09
C ASP A 552 -10.48 10.66 -41.55
N MET A 553 -10.94 9.51 -41.07
CA MET A 553 -10.09 8.42 -40.59
C MET A 553 -9.66 7.43 -41.68
N GLY A 554 -10.14 7.57 -42.92
CA GLY A 554 -9.83 6.67 -44.03
C GLY A 554 -10.40 5.25 -43.88
N ARG A 555 -11.52 5.11 -43.16
CA ARG A 555 -12.20 3.84 -42.83
C ARG A 555 -13.15 3.42 -43.94
N ILE A 556 -12.59 2.89 -45.03
CA ILE A 556 -13.34 2.40 -46.20
C ILE A 556 -14.40 1.36 -45.81
N ASP A 557 -14.07 0.48 -44.87
CA ASP A 557 -14.97 -0.52 -44.29
C ASP A 557 -16.24 0.13 -43.73
N MET A 558 -16.10 1.20 -42.96
CA MET A 558 -17.21 1.96 -42.37
C MET A 558 -17.99 2.77 -43.39
N ILE A 559 -17.31 3.43 -44.34
CA ILE A 559 -17.98 4.15 -45.45
C ILE A 559 -18.86 3.18 -46.23
N SER A 560 -18.30 2.02 -46.57
CA SER A 560 -19.01 0.97 -47.30
C SER A 560 -20.19 0.43 -46.51
N LEU A 561 -20.00 0.13 -45.22
CA LEU A 561 -21.06 -0.35 -44.35
C LEU A 561 -22.23 0.64 -44.26
N ILE A 562 -21.95 1.92 -44.00
CA ILE A 562 -23.00 2.94 -43.86
C ILE A 562 -23.74 3.16 -45.18
N LEU A 563 -23.03 3.35 -46.30
CA LEU A 563 -23.66 3.56 -47.61
C LEU A 563 -24.34 2.30 -48.15
N GLY A 564 -23.91 1.11 -47.74
CA GLY A 564 -24.61 -0.14 -48.03
C GLY A 564 -25.98 -0.21 -47.37
N HIS A 565 -26.11 0.33 -46.15
CA HIS A 565 -27.41 0.44 -45.46
C HIS A 565 -28.23 1.65 -45.94
N TYR A 566 -27.58 2.74 -46.34
CA TYR A 566 -28.20 4.01 -46.70
C TYR A 566 -27.61 4.64 -47.98
N PRO A 567 -27.86 4.06 -49.16
CA PRO A 567 -27.28 4.55 -50.42
C PRO A 567 -27.60 6.01 -50.76
N ASP A 568 -28.80 6.47 -50.40
CA ASP A 568 -29.29 7.82 -50.69
C ASP A 568 -28.49 8.93 -49.97
N TYR A 569 -27.66 8.55 -49.00
CA TYR A 569 -26.81 9.48 -48.25
C TYR A 569 -25.46 9.74 -48.93
N HIS A 570 -25.14 9.05 -50.03
CA HIS A 570 -23.88 9.23 -50.75
C HIS A 570 -23.66 10.68 -51.18
N GLN A 571 -24.64 11.27 -51.86
CA GLN A 571 -24.55 12.65 -52.36
C GLN A 571 -24.46 13.67 -51.21
N ILE A 572 -25.25 13.47 -50.15
CA ILE A 572 -25.25 14.34 -48.97
C ILE A 572 -23.91 14.27 -48.25
N ALA A 573 -23.33 13.08 -48.11
CA ALA A 573 -22.03 12.89 -47.49
C ALA A 573 -20.91 13.52 -48.34
N LEU A 574 -21.00 13.42 -49.67
CA LEU A 574 -20.04 14.04 -50.58
C LEU A 574 -20.11 15.57 -50.45
N GLU A 575 -21.30 16.17 -50.48
CA GLU A 575 -21.50 17.60 -50.30
C GLU A 575 -21.00 18.10 -48.94
N GLU A 576 -21.23 17.33 -47.87
CA GLU A 576 -20.79 17.69 -46.51
C GLU A 576 -19.28 17.51 -46.28
N VAL A 577 -18.64 16.57 -46.97
CA VAL A 577 -17.18 16.34 -46.86
C VAL A 577 -16.41 17.28 -47.78
N GLU A 578 -16.94 17.60 -48.96
CA GLU A 578 -16.31 18.50 -49.93
C GLU A 578 -16.67 19.97 -49.73
N GLY A 579 -17.78 20.26 -49.03
CA GLY A 579 -18.25 21.62 -48.78
C GLY A 579 -17.28 22.45 -47.93
N GLU A 580 -17.14 23.74 -48.26
CA GLU A 580 -16.35 24.69 -47.49
C GLU A 580 -17.07 25.11 -46.20
N GLN A 581 -17.02 24.31 -45.15
CA GLN A 581 -17.36 24.80 -43.81
C GLN A 581 -16.14 25.51 -43.19
N PHE A 582 -16.27 26.83 -42.94
CA PHE A 582 -15.32 27.69 -42.22
C PHE A 582 -14.09 28.25 -42.97
N GLY A 583 -14.15 28.41 -44.30
CA GLY A 583 -13.15 29.21 -45.04
C GLY A 583 -11.74 28.60 -45.10
N GLN A 584 -11.59 27.33 -44.71
CA GLN A 584 -10.43 26.52 -45.07
C GLN A 584 -10.92 25.28 -45.85
N PRO A 585 -10.31 24.94 -46.99
CA PRO A 585 -10.65 23.72 -47.69
C PRO A 585 -10.33 22.51 -46.81
N LEU A 586 -11.36 21.76 -46.43
CA LEU A 586 -11.29 20.50 -45.65
C LEU A 586 -10.36 19.46 -46.28
N SER A 587 -10.06 19.59 -47.58
CA SER A 587 -9.10 18.76 -48.33
C SER A 587 -7.67 18.76 -47.77
N LYS A 588 -7.33 19.63 -46.81
CA LYS A 588 -6.04 19.59 -46.09
C LYS A 588 -6.02 18.68 -44.85
N VAL A 589 -7.17 18.23 -44.34
CA VAL A 589 -7.26 17.44 -43.09
C VAL A 589 -7.83 16.04 -43.35
N SER A 590 -8.73 15.88 -44.32
CA SER A 590 -9.35 14.59 -44.61
C SER A 590 -8.38 13.58 -45.25
N ASN A 591 -8.46 12.32 -44.82
CA ASN A 591 -7.66 11.24 -45.39
C ASN A 591 -8.03 11.02 -46.87
N ALA A 592 -7.11 11.36 -47.78
CA ALA A 592 -7.31 11.29 -49.23
C ALA A 592 -7.88 9.95 -49.69
N ARG A 593 -7.48 8.85 -49.04
CA ARG A 593 -7.97 7.50 -49.36
C ARG A 593 -9.46 7.32 -49.07
N GLY A 594 -9.96 7.86 -47.95
CA GLY A 594 -11.38 7.80 -47.59
C GLY A 594 -12.23 8.64 -48.53
N LEU A 595 -11.74 9.83 -48.87
CA LEU A 595 -12.42 10.75 -49.79
C LEU A 595 -12.45 10.19 -51.22
N ASP A 596 -11.34 9.65 -51.70
CA ASP A 596 -11.28 9.02 -53.02
C ASP A 596 -12.20 7.79 -53.10
N PHE A 597 -12.29 7.00 -52.03
CA PHE A 597 -13.26 5.91 -51.98
C PHE A 597 -14.70 6.43 -52.02
N LEU A 598 -15.03 7.45 -51.22
CA LEU A 598 -16.37 8.05 -51.20
C LEU A 598 -16.77 8.59 -52.58
N ARG A 599 -15.88 9.29 -53.30
CA ARG A 599 -16.11 9.79 -54.66
C ARG A 599 -16.42 8.68 -55.66
N ASN A 600 -15.76 7.55 -55.51
CA ASN A 600 -15.85 6.43 -56.46
C ASN A 600 -16.85 5.35 -56.01
N TRP A 601 -17.52 5.53 -54.88
CA TRP A 601 -18.47 4.55 -54.36
C TRP A 601 -19.66 4.39 -55.31
N LYS A 602 -20.10 3.14 -55.53
CA LYS A 602 -21.29 2.81 -56.32
C LYS A 602 -22.17 1.81 -55.58
N PRO A 603 -23.51 1.97 -55.61
CA PRO A 603 -24.43 0.96 -55.09
C PRO A 603 -24.19 -0.38 -55.81
N GLY A 604 -23.86 -1.43 -55.06
CA GLY A 604 -23.64 -2.78 -55.59
C GLY A 604 -22.23 -3.36 -55.46
N HIS A 605 -21.23 -2.56 -55.04
CA HIS A 605 -19.86 -3.08 -54.82
C HIS A 605 -19.71 -4.09 -53.67
N LEU A 606 -20.72 -4.26 -52.80
CA LEU A 606 -20.61 -5.07 -51.58
C LEU A 606 -21.03 -6.54 -51.72
N ASN A 607 -21.70 -6.93 -52.81
CA ASN A 607 -22.25 -8.28 -52.91
C ASN A 607 -21.20 -9.37 -53.23
N ASN A 608 -19.97 -9.00 -53.61
CA ASN A 608 -18.97 -9.98 -54.07
C ASN A 608 -17.72 -10.11 -53.19
N GLU A 609 -17.48 -9.23 -52.20
CA GLU A 609 -16.21 -9.23 -51.44
C GLU A 609 -16.36 -9.27 -49.91
N VAL A 610 -17.57 -9.21 -49.35
CA VAL A 610 -17.79 -9.27 -47.89
C VAL A 610 -18.75 -10.41 -47.55
N SER A 611 -18.34 -11.65 -47.85
CA SER A 611 -18.81 -12.82 -47.11
C SER A 611 -17.87 -13.03 -45.93
N VAL A 612 -18.24 -12.50 -44.76
CA VAL A 612 -17.65 -12.80 -43.44
C VAL A 612 -18.38 -13.99 -42.83
#